data_AF-A0A524KDW5-F1
#
_entry.id   AF-A0A524KDW5-F1
#
_cell.length_a   1.000
_cell.length_b   1.000
_cell.length_c   1.000
_cell.angle_alpha   90.00
_cell.angle_beta   90.00
_cell.angle_gamma   90.00
#
_symmetry.space_group_name_H-M   'P 1'
#
loop_
_entity.id
_entity.type
_entity.pdbx_description
1 polymer ?
#
loop_
_entity_poly.entity_id
_entity_poly.type
_entity_poly.pdbx_seq_one_letter_code
_entity_poly.pdbx_strand_id
1 'polypeptide(L)'
;MNTASDSSGNLDRRKVVTQLLAERGNALLITGLGSTTWDAAAAGDRAENFYVWGGMGGAAMIGLGLALAQPQRRVLVITGDGEMLMGLGALATIAVQRPKNLA
;
A
#
# COMPACT_ATOMS: atom_id res chain seq x y z
N MET A 1 -6.81 -13.38 -27.93
CA MET A 1 -5.86 -13.66 -26.83
C MET A 1 -6.67 -14.23 -25.68
N ASN A 2 -6.30 -15.41 -25.19
CA ASN A 2 -7.18 -16.34 -24.47
C ASN A 2 -7.73 -15.77 -23.14
N THR A 3 -9.03 -15.50 -23.07
CA THR A 3 -9.76 -15.15 -21.84
C THR A 3 -10.29 -16.42 -21.19
N ALA A 4 -9.40 -17.24 -20.63
CA ALA A 4 -9.81 -18.27 -19.69
C ALA A 4 -10.08 -17.56 -18.35
N SER A 5 -11.35 -17.44 -17.96
CA SER A 5 -11.73 -17.05 -16.62
C SER A 5 -11.23 -18.12 -15.66
N ASP A 6 -10.19 -17.80 -14.88
CA ASP A 6 -9.66 -18.66 -13.84
C ASP A 6 -10.77 -18.88 -12.78
N SER A 7 -11.35 -20.07 -12.77
CA SER A 7 -12.51 -20.45 -11.95
C SER A 7 -12.15 -20.70 -10.48
N SER A 8 -10.94 -20.36 -10.06
CA SER A 8 -10.42 -20.67 -8.72
C SER A 8 -10.78 -19.63 -7.65
N GLY A 9 -11.46 -18.53 -8.00
CA GLY A 9 -11.75 -17.44 -7.05
C GLY A 9 -10.49 -16.75 -6.50
N ASN A 10 -9.30 -17.10 -7.01
CA ASN A 10 -8.04 -16.55 -6.58
C ASN A 10 -7.80 -15.18 -7.21
N LEU A 11 -7.20 -14.29 -6.42
CA LEU A 11 -6.79 -12.97 -6.86
C LEU A 11 -5.33 -13.00 -7.31
N ASP A 12 -5.07 -12.68 -8.58
CA ASP A 12 -3.71 -12.41 -9.04
C ASP A 12 -3.22 -11.09 -8.42
N ARG A 13 -2.21 -11.20 -7.57
CA ARG A 13 -1.63 -10.09 -6.80
C ARG A 13 -1.26 -8.89 -7.70
N ARG A 14 -0.62 -9.12 -8.85
CA ARG A 14 -0.19 -8.03 -9.75
C ARG A 14 -1.37 -7.37 -10.44
N LYS A 15 -2.37 -8.15 -10.87
CA LYS A 15 -3.59 -7.60 -11.45
C LYS A 15 -4.35 -6.76 -10.42
N VAL A 16 -4.47 -7.24 -9.18
CA VAL A 16 -5.11 -6.48 -8.10
C VAL A 16 -4.37 -5.18 -7.83
N VAL A 17 -3.05 -5.21 -7.64
CA VAL A 17 -2.26 -3.99 -7.40
C VAL A 17 -2.40 -3.04 -8.58
N THR A 18 -2.32 -3.52 -9.82
CA THR A 18 -2.49 -2.68 -11.02
C THR A 18 -3.86 -2.00 -11.05
N GLN A 19 -4.93 -2.74 -10.76
CA GLN A 19 -6.29 -2.18 -10.75
C GLN A 19 -6.48 -1.17 -9.61
N LEU A 20 -6.01 -1.47 -8.40
CA LEU A 20 -6.05 -0.53 -7.28
C LEU A 20 -5.29 0.76 -7.60
N LEU A 21 -4.13 0.66 -8.23
CA LEU A 21 -3.31 1.82 -8.55
C LEU A 21 -3.82 2.62 -9.75
N ALA A 22 -4.57 2.00 -10.67
CA ALA A 22 -5.27 2.70 -11.74
C ALA A 22 -6.37 3.63 -11.21
N GLU A 23 -7.07 3.22 -10.14
CA GLU A 23 -8.20 3.96 -9.55
C GLU A 23 -7.80 4.86 -8.36
N ARG A 24 -6.52 4.86 -7.95
CA ARG A 24 -6.05 5.59 -6.75
C ARG A 24 -6.09 7.12 -6.86
N GLY A 25 -6.31 7.66 -8.06
CA GLY A 25 -6.23 9.10 -8.33
C GLY A 25 -4.87 9.70 -7.95
N ASN A 26 -4.89 10.71 -7.08
CA ASN A 26 -3.71 11.43 -6.58
C ASN A 26 -3.28 11.02 -5.17
N ALA A 27 -3.71 9.84 -4.71
CA ALA A 27 -3.29 9.31 -3.42
C ALA A 27 -1.76 9.09 -3.40
N LEU A 28 -1.16 9.42 -2.26
CA LEU A 28 0.23 9.12 -1.95
C LEU A 28 0.35 7.64 -1.62
N LEU A 29 1.21 6.92 -2.33
CA LEU A 29 1.39 5.48 -2.15
C LEU A 29 2.64 5.22 -1.31
N ILE A 30 2.47 4.48 -0.22
CA ILE A 30 3.56 3.84 0.51
C ILE A 30 3.47 2.34 0.29
N THR A 31 4.55 1.69 -0.14
CA THR A 31 4.58 0.23 -0.22
C THR A 31 5.45 -0.36 0.87
N GLY A 32 5.03 -1.51 1.36
CA GLY A 32 5.88 -2.36 2.18
C GLY A 32 7.07 -2.95 1.43
N LEU A 33 8.02 -3.44 2.21
CA LEU A 33 9.21 -4.11 1.74
C LEU A 33 8.87 -5.41 1.00
N GLY A 34 9.55 -5.64 -0.11
CA GLY A 34 9.45 -6.86 -0.90
C GLY A 34 8.37 -6.79 -1.98
N SER A 35 7.49 -7.77 -2.00
CA SER A 35 6.53 -8.05 -3.09
C SER A 35 5.66 -6.85 -3.49
N THR A 36 5.16 -6.08 -2.53
CA THR A 36 4.27 -4.94 -2.82
C THR A 36 5.00 -3.79 -3.49
N THR A 37 6.25 -3.52 -3.12
CA THR A 37 7.13 -2.57 -3.80
C THR A 37 7.33 -2.95 -5.27
N TRP A 38 7.66 -4.22 -5.53
CA TRP A 38 7.90 -4.68 -6.91
C TRP A 38 6.63 -4.66 -7.77
N ASP A 39 5.47 -4.99 -7.20
CA ASP A 39 4.22 -4.93 -7.95
C ASP A 39 3.79 -3.50 -8.26
N ALA A 40 3.93 -2.59 -7.29
CA ALA A 40 3.60 -1.20 -7.50
C ALA A 40 4.55 -0.55 -8.52
N ALA A 41 5.84 -0.90 -8.48
CA ALA A 41 6.80 -0.47 -9.50
C ALA A 41 6.44 -1.03 -10.89
N ALA A 42 6.05 -2.31 -10.98
CA ALA A 42 5.62 -2.92 -12.22
C ALA A 42 4.31 -2.34 -12.77
N ALA A 43 3.42 -1.86 -11.91
CA ALA A 43 2.18 -1.17 -12.28
C ALA A 43 2.39 0.27 -12.77
N GLY A 44 3.61 0.81 -12.63
CA GLY A 44 4.00 2.14 -13.13
C GLY A 44 4.50 3.06 -12.02
N ASP A 45 5.73 3.56 -12.19
CA ASP A 45 6.32 4.53 -11.28
C ASP A 45 5.70 5.92 -11.42
N ARG A 46 5.58 6.64 -10.30
CA ARG A 46 5.00 7.97 -10.17
C ARG A 46 5.66 8.71 -9.01
N ALA A 47 5.74 10.04 -9.11
CA ALA A 47 6.29 10.88 -8.04
C ALA A 47 5.55 10.75 -6.69
N GLU A 48 4.30 10.27 -6.70
CA GLU A 48 3.52 10.00 -5.49
C GLU A 48 3.84 8.64 -4.83
N ASN A 49 4.73 7.83 -5.41
CA ASN A 49 5.12 6.53 -4.87
C ASN A 49 6.33 6.68 -3.96
N PHE A 50 6.25 6.05 -2.79
CA PHE A 50 7.37 5.85 -1.89
C PHE A 50 7.53 4.36 -1.59
N TYR A 51 8.62 3.80 -2.10
CA TYR A 51 8.96 2.39 -1.96
C TYR A 51 9.83 2.16 -0.72
N VAL A 52 9.30 1.47 0.29
CA VAL A 52 10.06 1.17 1.51
C VAL A 52 11.06 0.04 1.22
N TRP A 53 12.33 0.42 1.03
CA TRP A 53 13.43 -0.52 0.77
C TRP A 53 14.10 -1.07 2.04
N GLY A 54 13.88 -0.45 3.19
CA GLY A 54 14.45 -0.86 4.48
C GLY A 54 13.54 -0.48 5.65
N GLY A 55 13.76 -1.09 6.81
CA GLY A 55 12.91 -0.88 7.99
C GLY A 55 11.59 -1.64 7.89
N MET A 56 11.67 -2.97 7.68
CA MET A 56 10.49 -3.85 7.68
C MET A 56 9.68 -3.62 8.97
N GLY A 57 8.36 -3.47 8.81
CA GLY A 57 7.40 -3.08 9.84
C GLY A 57 7.05 -1.59 9.82
N GLY A 58 7.73 -0.80 8.99
CA GLY A 58 7.60 0.66 8.98
C GLY A 58 6.47 1.24 8.13
N ALA A 59 5.99 0.55 7.07
CA ALA A 59 5.14 1.21 6.07
C ALA A 59 3.84 1.78 6.65
N ALA A 60 3.19 1.08 7.59
CA ALA A 60 1.98 1.55 8.24
C ALA A 60 2.22 2.85 9.05
N MET A 61 3.33 2.93 9.80
CA MET A 61 3.69 4.11 10.58
C MET A 61 4.19 5.27 9.70
N ILE A 62 4.90 4.97 8.60
CA ILE A 62 5.28 5.97 7.60
C ILE A 62 4.02 6.57 6.96
N GLY A 63 3.07 5.71 6.56
CA GLY A 63 1.77 6.12 6.04
C GLY A 63 0.99 6.99 7.02
N LEU A 64 0.94 6.61 8.30
CA LEU A 64 0.33 7.41 9.35
C LEU A 64 0.99 8.79 9.49
N GLY A 65 2.32 8.85 9.57
CA GLY A 65 3.04 10.12 9.66
C GLY A 65 2.74 11.04 8.49
N LEU A 66 2.70 10.50 7.27
CA LEU A 66 2.36 11.25 6.06
C LEU A 66 0.91 11.72 6.06
N ALA A 67 -0.03 10.89 6.51
CA ALA A 67 -1.45 11.22 6.60
C ALA A 67 -1.70 12.37 7.58
N LEU A 68 -0.99 12.37 8.71
CA LEU A 68 -1.04 13.45 9.71
C LEU A 68 -0.38 14.74 9.18
N ALA A 69 0.74 14.63 8.46
CA ALA A 69 1.46 15.78 7.90
C ALA A 69 0.74 16.41 6.69
N GLN A 70 0.01 15.63 5.90
CA GLN A 70 -0.71 16.08 4.70
C GLN A 70 -2.20 15.72 4.77
N PRO A 71 -2.98 16.34 5.68
CA PRO A 71 -4.36 15.94 5.98
C PRO A 71 -5.34 16.08 4.79
N GLN A 72 -4.99 16.87 3.78
CA GLN A 72 -5.80 17.08 2.57
C GLN A 72 -5.53 16.06 1.46
N ARG A 73 -4.50 15.22 1.62
CA ARG A 73 -4.12 14.22 0.62
C ARG A 73 -4.34 12.83 1.16
N ARG A 74 -4.98 11.99 0.36
CA ARG A 74 -5.17 10.58 0.69
C ARG A 74 -3.83 9.86 0.66
N VAL A 75 -3.57 9.03 1.67
CA VAL A 75 -2.41 8.14 1.76
C VAL A 75 -2.92 6.70 1.68
N LEU A 76 -2.28 5.91 0.84
CA LEU A 76 -2.55 4.49 0.62
C LEU A 76 -1.31 3.69 1.00
N VAL A 77 -1.45 2.74 1.92
CA VAL A 77 -0.39 1.80 2.27
C VAL A 77 -0.69 0.43 1.67
N ILE A 78 0.20 -0.08 0.81
CA ILE A 78 0.12 -1.45 0.29
C ILE A 78 1.27 -2.26 0.87
N THR A 79 0.97 -3.10 1.86
CA THR A 79 1.98 -3.92 2.56
C THR A 79 1.58 -5.39 2.60
N GLY A 80 2.58 -6.25 2.76
CA GLY A 80 2.39 -7.69 2.96
C GLY A 80 2.14 -8.03 4.42
N ASP A 81 1.68 -9.25 4.66
CA ASP A 81 1.44 -9.80 6.00
C ASP A 81 2.71 -9.87 6.86
N GLY A 82 3.83 -10.35 6.32
CA GLY A 82 5.09 -10.44 7.05
C GLY A 82 5.58 -9.08 7.55
N GLU A 83 5.45 -8.05 6.71
CA GLU A 83 5.77 -6.69 7.14
C GLU A 83 4.78 -6.18 8.20
N MET A 84 3.48 -6.35 7.96
CA MET A 84 2.46 -5.91 8.92
C MET A 84 2.61 -6.61 10.28
N LEU A 85 2.99 -7.89 10.31
CA LEU A 85 3.24 -8.63 11.54
C LEU A 85 4.44 -8.08 12.31
N MET A 86 5.50 -7.66 11.62
CA MET A 86 6.63 -6.99 12.28
C MET A 86 6.25 -5.61 12.86
N GLY A 87 5.34 -4.91 12.19
CA GLY A 87 4.85 -3.59 12.58
C GLY A 87 3.51 -3.59 13.31
N LEU A 88 3.03 -4.73 13.84
CA LEU A 88 1.62 -4.89 14.22
C LEU A 88 1.11 -3.84 15.23
N GLY A 89 1.98 -3.39 16.13
CA GLY A 89 1.68 -2.33 17.09
C GLY A 89 1.25 -1.00 16.45
N ALA A 90 1.63 -0.75 15.19
CA ALA A 90 1.22 0.42 14.43
C ALA A 90 -0.31 0.53 14.31
N LEU A 91 -1.03 -0.59 14.22
CA LEU A 91 -2.50 -0.58 14.13
C LEU A 91 -3.15 0.04 15.37
N ALA A 92 -2.60 -0.21 16.56
CA ALA A 92 -3.09 0.42 17.79
C ALA A 92 -2.88 1.94 17.77
N THR A 93 -1.71 2.40 17.31
CA THR A 93 -1.43 3.84 17.18
C THR A 93 -2.32 4.50 16.11
N ILE A 94 -2.51 3.86 14.95
CA ILE A 94 -3.41 4.33 13.90
C ILE A 94 -4.85 4.43 14.44
N ALA A 95 -5.30 3.44 15.20
CA ALA A 95 -6.64 3.42 15.79
C ALA A 95 -6.85 4.53 16.84
N VAL A 96 -5.79 4.97 17.54
CA VAL A 96 -5.86 6.13 18.45
C VAL A 96 -5.87 7.44 17.68
N GLN A 97 -5.00 7.59 16.66
CA GLN A 97 -4.87 8.82 15.88
C GLN A 97 -6.06 9.07 14.94
N ARG A 98 -6.66 8.00 14.42
CA ARG A 98 -7.85 8.01 13.53
C ARG A 98 -7.75 9.00 12.37
N PRO A 99 -6.66 9.00 11.58
CA PRO A 99 -6.56 9.85 10.39
C PRO A 99 -7.71 9.53 9.42
N LYS A 100 -8.38 10.57 8.89
CA LYS A 100 -9.50 10.41 7.95
C LYS A 100 -9.05 10.05 6.53
N ASN A 101 -7.76 10.20 6.25
CA ASN A 101 -7.16 10.14 4.92
C ASN A 101 -6.14 9.01 4.76
N LEU A 102 -6.04 8.06 5.71
CA LEU A 102 -5.18 6.88 5.60
C LEU A 102 -6.01 5.65 5.23
N ALA A 103 -5.57 4.92 4.22
CA ALA A 103 -6.13 3.64 3.78
C ALA A 103 -5.04 2.57 3.68
#